data_AF-A0AAV6LI58-F1
#
_entry.id   AF-A0AAV6LI58-F1
#
_cell.length_a   1.000
_cell.length_b   1.000
_cell.length_c   1.000
_cell.angle_alpha   90.00
_cell.angle_beta   90.00
_cell.angle_gamma   90.00
#
_symmetry.space_group_name_H-M   'P 1'
#
loop_
_entity.id
_entity.type
_entity.pdbx_description
1 polymer ?
#
loop_
_entity_poly.entity_id
_entity_poly.type
_entity_poly.pdbx_seq_one_letter_code
_entity_poly.pdbx_strand_id
1 'polypeptide(L)' 'MRFLMFPFMLRIIAKTTKKIVLRLQCQGCKHVSQHPIKRCKHFEIGGDKKGKGTSLF' A
#
# COMPACT_ATOMS: atom_id res chain seq x y z
N MET A 1 -1.52 9.53 4.04
CA MET A 1 -1.28 9.08 5.43
C MET A 1 -0.10 8.12 5.45
N ARG A 2 1.05 8.53 6.01
CA ARG A 2 2.24 7.66 6.14
C ARG A 2 1.92 6.55 7.15
N PHE A 3 1.63 5.36 6.66
CA PHE A 3 1.54 4.17 7.51
C PHE A 3 2.95 3.80 7.99
N LEU A 4 3.44 4.51 9.01
CA LEU A 4 4.60 4.11 9.80
C LEU A 4 4.20 2.86 10.59
N MET A 5 4.34 1.71 9.93
CA MET A 5 4.14 0.41 10.54
C MET A 5 5.33 0.18 11.49
N PHE A 6 5.17 0.46 12.77
CA PHE A 6 6.16 0.12 13.80
C PHE A 6 6.37 -1.42 13.84
N PRO A 7 7.61 -1.90 13.97
CA PRO A 7 7.91 -3.34 13.98
C PRO A 7 7.75 -3.89 15.40
N PHE A 8 6.58 -4.47 15.71
CA PHE A 8 6.46 -5.26 16.94
C PHE A 8 7.05 -6.66 16.71
N MET A 9 8.31 -6.78 17.13
CA MET A 9 8.98 -7.94 17.72
C MET A 9 8.64 -9.35 17.19
N LEU A 10 9.39 -9.84 16.20
CA LEU A 10 9.67 -11.28 15.98
C LEU A 10 10.93 -11.44 15.11
N ARG A 11 11.84 -12.28 15.59
CA ARG A 11 13.29 -12.05 15.56
C ARG A 11 14.07 -12.56 14.34
N ILE A 12 13.46 -12.87 13.17
CA ILE A 12 14.19 -13.42 12.01
C ILE A 12 13.55 -13.08 10.65
N ILE A 13 13.48 -11.80 10.24
CA ILE A 13 13.02 -11.46 8.87
C ILE A 13 13.78 -10.27 8.28
N ALA A 14 14.78 -10.54 7.43
CA ALA A 14 15.58 -9.56 6.67
C ALA A 14 14.86 -8.97 5.44
N LYS A 15 13.54 -8.73 5.53
CA LYS A 15 12.76 -8.21 4.39
C LYS A 15 12.73 -6.68 4.46
N THR A 16 13.28 -6.02 3.45
CA THR A 16 13.35 -4.55 3.35
C THR A 16 11.98 -3.89 3.13
N THR A 17 10.96 -4.66 2.75
CA THR A 17 9.62 -4.16 2.42
C THR A 17 8.52 -5.05 3.01
N LYS A 18 7.45 -4.42 3.47
CA LYS A 18 6.27 -5.05 4.06
C LYS A 18 5.24 -5.40 2.98
N LYS A 19 4.45 -6.46 3.19
CA LYS A 19 3.32 -6.77 2.30
C LYS A 19 2.18 -5.83 2.64
N ILE A 20 1.74 -5.03 1.68
CA ILE A 20 0.64 -4.08 1.84
C ILE A 20 -0.65 -4.79 1.39
N VAL A 21 -1.67 -4.79 2.24
CA VAL A 21 -3.01 -5.31 1.92
C VAL A 21 -3.98 -4.14 1.90
N LEU A 22 -4.66 -3.94 0.78
CA LEU A 22 -5.68 -2.92 0.63
C LEU A 22 -7.00 -3.46 1.18
N ARG A 23 -7.67 -2.67 2.02
CA ARG A 23 -9.03 -2.94 2.48
C ARG A 23 -9.99 -2.11 1.64
N LEU A 24 -10.77 -2.77 0.79
CA LEU A 24 -11.83 -2.13 0.02
C LEU A 24 -13.14 -2.33 0.77
N GLN A 25 -13.86 -1.24 1.00
CA GLN A 25 -15.18 -1.28 1.62
C GLN A 25 -16.22 -0.77 0.62
N CYS A 26 -17.22 -1.62 0.36
CA CYS A 26 -18.40 -1.25 -0.40
C CYS A 26 -19.24 -0.25 0.40
N GLN A 27 -19.55 0.91 -0.17
CA GLN A 27 -20.33 1.94 0.52
C GLN A 27 -21.81 1.55 0.68
N GLY A 28 -22.40 0.90 -0.34
CA GLY A 28 -23.81 0.47 -0.29
C GLY A 28 -24.04 -0.78 0.56
N CYS A 29 -23.18 -1.77 0.42
CA CYS A 29 -23.35 -3.10 1.00
C CYS A 29 -22.48 -3.39 2.22
N LYS A 30 -21.58 -2.46 2.60
CA LYS A 30 -20.63 -2.55 3.73
C LYS A 30 -19.68 -3.75 3.73
N HIS A 31 -19.71 -4.57 2.68
CA HIS A 31 -18.78 -5.68 2.50
C HIS A 31 -17.34 -5.18 2.41
N VAL A 32 -16.45 -5.83 3.14
CA VAL A 32 -15.01 -5.54 3.17
C VAL A 32 -14.26 -6.66 2.46
N SER A 33 -13.54 -6.35 1.39
CA SER A 33 -12.62 -7.27 0.72
C SER A 33 -11.17 -6.86 0.98
N GLN A 34 -10.30 -7.86 1.14
CA GLN A 34 -8.86 -7.67 1.32
C GLN A 34 -8.13 -8.05 0.04
N HIS A 35 -7.46 -7.07 -0.59
CA HIS A 35 -6.67 -7.28 -1.79
C HIS A 35 -5.17 -7.16 -1.49
N PRO A 36 -4.41 -8.25 -1.55
CA PRO A 36 -2.96 -8.21 -1.35
C PRO A 36 -2.26 -7.60 -2.57
N ILE A 37 -1.38 -6.65 -2.36
CA ILE A 37 -0.56 -6.03 -3.41
C ILE A 37 0.86 -6.61 -3.36
N LYS A 38 1.56 -6.61 -4.51
CA LYS A 38 3.00 -6.91 -4.57
C LYS A 38 3.78 -5.96 -3.65
N ARG A 39 4.96 -6.40 -3.19
CA ARG A 39 5.80 -5.59 -2.30
C ARG A 39 6.39 -4.42 -3.09
N CYS A 40 6.22 -3.21 -2.57
CA CYS A 40 6.78 -1.98 -3.13
C CYS A 40 7.50 -1.20 -2.02
N LYS A 41 8.56 -0.46 -2.37
CA LYS A 41 9.28 0.40 -1.40
C LYS A 41 8.50 1.66 -1.03
N HIS A 42 7.79 2.21 -2.00
CA HIS A 42 6.98 3.41 -1.86
C HIS A 42 5.57 3.10 -2.35
N PHE A 43 4.59 3.38 -1.51
CA PHE A 43 3.17 3.17 -1.81
C PHE A 43 2.39 4.35 -1.24
N GLU A 44 1.70 5.05 -2.11
CA GLU A 44 0.87 6.19 -1.76
C GLU A 44 -0.58 5.91 -2.19
N ILE A 45 -1.51 6.12 -1.27
CA ILE A 45 -2.95 6.11 -1.55
C ILE A 45 -3.41 7.56 -1.66
N GLY A 46 -4.11 7.87 -2.74
CA GLY A 46 -4.71 9.19 -2.95
C GLY A 46 -3.78 10.23 -3.58
N GLY A 47 -2.71 9.81 -4.29
CA GLY A 47 -1.90 10.72 -5.10
C GLY A 47 -2.63 11.21 -6.35
N ASP A 48 -2.13 12.30 -6.94
CA ASP A 48 -2.59 12.80 -8.22
C ASP A 48 -2.49 11.74 -9.31
N LYS A 49 -3.49 11.67 -10.19
CA LYS A 49 -3.40 10.82 -11.40
C LYS A 49 -2.20 11.30 -12.20
N LYS A 50 -1.06 10.59 -12.12
CA LYS A 50 0.07 10.86 -13.02
C LYS A 50 -0.45 10.74 -14.44
N GLY A 51 -0.52 11.89 -15.12
CA GLY A 51 -0.90 11.97 -16.51
C GLY A 51 -0.02 11.03 -17.34
N LYS A 52 -0.61 10.44 -18.37
CA LYS A 52 0.14 9.65 -19.35
C LYS A 52 1.17 10.58 -20.00
N GLY A 53 2.44 10.38 -19.70
CA GLY A 53 3.57 10.98 -20.42
C GLY A 53 3.82 12.45 -20.13
N THR A 54 4.72 12.73 -19.20
CA THR A 54 5.62 13.88 -19.35
C THR A 54 7.04 13.34 -19.25
N SER A 55 7.76 13.46 -20.36
CA SER A 55 9.16 13.11 -20.51
C SER A 55 9.99 13.67 -19.38
N LEU A 56 10.90 12.84 -18.88
CA LEU A 56 12.04 13.26 -18.07
C LEU A 56 12.85 14.29 -18.87
N PHE A 57 13.00 15.48 -18.30
CA PHE A 57 14.20 16.30 -18.40
C PHE A 57 14.64 16.62 -16.97
#